data_AF-A0A2D7L7C4-F1
#
_entry.id   AF-A0A2D7L7C4-F1
#
_cell.length_a   1.000
_cell.length_b   1.000
_cell.length_c   1.000
_cell.angle_alpha   90.00
_cell.angle_beta   90.00
_cell.angle_gamma   90.00
#
_symmetry.space_group_name_H-M   'P 1'
#
loop_
_entity.id
_entity.type
_entity.pdbx_description
1 polymer ?
#
loop_
_entity_poly.entity_id
_entity_poly.type
_entity_poly.pdbx_seq_one_letter_code
_entity_poly.pdbx_strand_id
1 'polypeptide(L)'
;STDPVRGSSEQFSDDIDSRPHLLHLNALLAMRWRRPGSWWDGSSNSPERVVILTGEGPPWRDTALGTAIEALAEEPRTVVLISTPVGLIPFTLEDVSPWCHIDCPESLWNMILDEDEIDVWLDDLGLGGIPLDIHICQPDPEGEAGAENRAAIRTWIDRCAIVDKLSLLCAIAPEDACSLTKEMTARRSRTDRMINVNFGDEHCISPRLPDGALSLTLIGARRLHALNPTAPARFDEGITASDSDHPGIPRVLLMDDAIPFVGKGRNVIQGFVLGADAHLIVGQPCLVVDIHGNLVAHGIANATADDMAFFTKGIAVKVRDGAMKDEFKET
;
A
#
# COMPACT_ATOMS: atom_id res chain seq x y z
N SER A 1 -5.93 -14.38 5.66
CA SER A 1 -5.80 -13.39 6.76
C SER A 1 -4.50 -12.64 6.56
N THR A 2 -4.56 -11.41 6.04
CA THR A 2 -3.41 -10.48 5.97
C THR A 2 -3.42 -9.49 7.13
N ASP A 3 -4.07 -9.85 8.25
CA ASP A 3 -3.75 -9.22 9.53
C ASP A 3 -2.30 -9.62 9.83
N PRO A 4 -1.33 -8.68 9.83
CA PRO A 4 -0.03 -8.99 10.40
C PRO A 4 -0.30 -9.38 11.84
N VAL A 5 0.07 -10.61 12.17
CA VAL A 5 -0.08 -11.19 13.50
C VAL A 5 0.37 -10.14 14.50
N ARG A 6 -0.57 -9.68 15.33
CA ARG A 6 -0.41 -8.65 16.37
C ARG A 6 1.04 -8.48 16.82
N GLY A 7 1.77 -7.55 16.21
CA GLY A 7 3.10 -7.13 16.67
C GLY A 7 4.15 -8.24 16.82
N SER A 8 4.05 -9.36 16.12
CA SER A 8 5.10 -10.39 16.06
C SER A 8 5.70 -10.46 14.66
N SER A 9 7.01 -10.52 14.59
CA SER A 9 7.79 -10.72 13.38
C SER A 9 7.40 -12.02 12.65
N GLU A 10 7.57 -12.04 11.33
CA GLU A 10 7.41 -13.21 10.48
C GLU A 10 8.65 -14.10 10.60
N GLN A 11 8.56 -15.22 11.31
CA GLN A 11 9.71 -16.09 11.57
C GLN A 11 10.19 -16.78 10.29
N PHE A 12 11.46 -16.61 9.93
CA PHE A 12 12.04 -17.28 8.78
C PHE A 12 12.22 -18.78 9.02
N SER A 13 11.74 -19.60 8.10
CA SER A 13 11.97 -21.06 8.06
C SER A 13 11.75 -21.60 6.65
N ASP A 14 12.03 -22.89 6.46
CA ASP A 14 12.02 -23.58 5.15
C ASP A 14 10.70 -23.47 4.37
N ASP A 15 9.58 -23.16 5.03
CA ASP A 15 8.27 -23.00 4.40
C ASP A 15 7.94 -21.55 4.01
N ILE A 16 8.82 -20.57 4.26
CA ILE A 16 8.53 -19.13 4.16
C ILE A 16 7.95 -18.75 2.79
N ASP A 17 8.52 -19.28 1.71
CA ASP A 17 8.09 -18.98 0.33
C ASP A 17 6.73 -19.60 -0.02
N SER A 18 6.23 -20.53 0.79
CA SER A 18 4.94 -21.19 0.59
C SER A 18 3.82 -20.60 1.46
N ARG A 19 4.11 -19.62 2.31
CA ARG A 19 3.13 -19.08 3.25
C ARG A 19 2.07 -18.26 2.52
N PRO A 20 0.77 -18.51 2.76
CA PRO A 20 -0.30 -17.89 1.98
C PRO A 20 -0.31 -16.36 1.98
N HIS A 21 0.05 -15.70 3.08
CA HIS A 21 0.07 -14.23 3.17
C HIS A 21 1.26 -13.61 2.44
N LEU A 22 2.41 -14.29 2.41
CA LEU A 22 3.59 -13.87 1.62
C LEU A 22 3.32 -14.05 0.13
N LEU A 23 2.85 -15.24 -0.27
CA LEU A 23 2.43 -15.51 -1.65
C LEU A 23 1.39 -14.50 -2.14
N HIS A 24 0.38 -14.21 -1.30
CA HIS A 24 -0.65 -13.25 -1.66
C HIS A 24 -0.09 -11.84 -1.83
N LEU A 25 0.79 -11.37 -0.94
CA LEU A 25 1.35 -10.03 -1.05
C LEU A 25 2.33 -9.90 -2.23
N ASN A 26 3.15 -10.91 -2.50
CA ASN A 26 4.02 -10.94 -3.68
C ASN A 26 3.19 -10.96 -4.97
N ALA A 27 2.10 -11.72 -5.01
CA ALA A 27 1.16 -11.69 -6.12
C ALA A 27 0.51 -10.31 -6.30
N LEU A 28 0.12 -9.64 -5.20
CA LEU A 28 -0.38 -8.26 -5.26
C LEU A 28 0.68 -7.28 -5.76
N LEU A 29 1.95 -7.46 -5.37
CA LEU A 29 3.06 -6.64 -5.83
C LEU A 29 3.21 -6.76 -7.35
N ALA A 30 3.32 -7.99 -7.88
CA ALA A 30 3.40 -8.23 -9.33
C ALA A 30 2.16 -7.71 -10.08
N MET A 31 0.96 -7.93 -9.55
CA MET A 31 -0.28 -7.49 -10.20
C MET A 31 -0.47 -5.97 -10.17
N ARG A 32 -0.18 -5.30 -9.05
CA ARG A 32 -0.62 -3.90 -8.82
C ARG A 32 0.51 -2.89 -8.86
N TRP A 33 1.75 -3.26 -8.54
CA TRP A 33 2.84 -2.30 -8.61
C TRP A 33 3.18 -1.99 -10.07
N ARG A 34 3.49 -0.72 -10.33
CA ARG A 34 4.00 -0.27 -11.62
C ARG A 34 5.13 0.71 -11.32
N ARG A 35 6.16 0.67 -12.16
CA ARG A 35 7.25 1.64 -12.11
C ARG A 35 6.73 3.10 -12.17
N PRO A 36 7.47 4.07 -11.60
CA PRO A 36 7.09 5.47 -11.65
C PRO A 36 6.83 5.99 -13.08
N GLY A 37 5.77 6.77 -13.25
CA GLY A 37 5.44 7.43 -14.52
C GLY A 37 6.14 8.78 -14.73
N SER A 38 6.74 9.33 -13.68
CA SER A 38 7.54 10.56 -13.70
C SER A 38 8.63 10.51 -12.64
N TRP A 39 9.75 11.16 -12.92
CA TRP A 39 10.96 11.14 -12.08
C TRP A 39 11.12 12.43 -11.29
N TRP A 40 12.05 12.45 -10.34
CA TRP A 40 12.24 13.60 -9.44
C TRP A 40 12.71 14.86 -10.18
N ASP A 41 13.36 14.71 -11.34
CA ASP A 41 13.82 15.79 -12.21
C ASP A 41 12.73 16.32 -13.17
N GLY A 42 11.53 15.74 -13.12
CA GLY A 42 10.39 16.10 -13.97
C GLY A 42 10.35 15.39 -15.32
N SER A 43 11.31 14.51 -15.63
CA SER A 43 11.25 13.66 -16.83
C SER A 43 10.17 12.58 -16.68
N SER A 44 9.75 11.96 -17.79
CA SER A 44 8.72 10.90 -17.82
C SER A 44 9.05 9.77 -18.79
N ASN A 45 10.31 9.64 -19.18
CA ASN A 45 10.78 8.59 -20.07
C ASN A 45 10.84 7.24 -19.34
N SER A 46 11.05 6.15 -20.09
CA SER A 46 11.33 4.85 -19.49
C SER A 46 12.55 4.91 -18.55
N PRO A 47 12.60 4.00 -17.54
CA PRO A 47 13.78 3.85 -16.71
C PRO A 47 15.01 3.57 -17.57
N GLU A 48 16.15 4.10 -17.16
CA GLU A 48 17.46 3.79 -17.72
C GLU A 48 18.18 2.73 -16.91
N ARG A 49 17.80 2.57 -15.64
CA ARG A 49 18.53 1.73 -14.69
C ARG A 49 17.61 1.14 -13.61
N VAL A 50 17.95 -0.06 -13.15
CA VAL A 50 17.51 -0.64 -11.88
C VAL A 50 18.70 -0.69 -10.94
N VAL A 51 18.49 -0.28 -9.68
CA VAL A 51 19.48 -0.44 -8.60
C VAL A 51 18.88 -1.33 -7.53
N ILE A 52 19.54 -2.44 -7.22
CA ILE A 52 19.19 -3.30 -6.07
C ILE A 52 20.09 -2.93 -4.89
N LEU A 53 19.46 -2.51 -3.79
CA LEU A 53 20.12 -2.23 -2.52
C LEU A 53 20.23 -3.51 -1.69
N THR A 54 21.44 -3.81 -1.23
CA THR A 54 21.76 -5.04 -0.48
C THR A 54 22.58 -4.74 0.79
N GLY A 55 22.71 -5.72 1.67
CA GLY A 55 23.69 -5.68 2.77
C GLY A 55 23.20 -5.10 4.09
N GLU A 56 21.92 -4.75 4.21
CA GLU A 56 21.35 -4.15 5.42
C GLU A 56 19.89 -4.61 5.64
N GLY A 57 19.49 -4.69 6.91
CA GLY A 57 18.13 -5.00 7.33
C GLY A 57 17.26 -3.75 7.55
N PRO A 58 15.95 -3.92 7.80
CA PRO A 58 15.04 -2.83 8.12
C PRO A 58 15.36 -2.18 9.48
N PRO A 59 15.01 -0.90 9.69
CA PRO A 59 14.29 -0.02 8.77
C PRO A 59 15.20 0.59 7.70
N TRP A 60 14.89 0.36 6.41
CA TRP A 60 15.75 0.78 5.31
C TRP A 60 15.74 2.28 5.05
N ARG A 61 14.75 3.02 5.58
CA ARG A 61 14.82 4.48 5.66
C ARG A 61 16.02 5.02 6.46
N ASP A 62 16.59 4.21 7.36
CA ASP A 62 17.75 4.61 8.16
C ASP A 62 19.04 4.04 7.56
N THR A 63 19.01 2.80 7.06
CA THR A 63 20.21 2.07 6.60
C THR A 63 20.50 2.22 5.11
N ALA A 64 19.50 2.46 4.27
CA ALA A 64 19.62 2.41 2.81
C ALA A 64 19.18 3.70 2.09
N LEU A 65 18.55 4.65 2.80
CA LEU A 65 18.04 5.88 2.20
C LEU A 65 19.13 6.72 1.52
N GLY A 66 20.31 6.84 2.11
CA GLY A 66 21.43 7.56 1.51
C GLY A 66 21.82 6.97 0.16
N THR A 67 22.00 5.65 0.10
CA THR A 67 22.32 4.93 -1.14
C THR A 67 21.22 5.05 -2.19
N ALA A 68 19.95 4.98 -1.79
CA ALA A 68 18.81 5.21 -2.68
C ALA A 68 18.83 6.62 -3.29
N ILE A 69 19.10 7.64 -2.47
CA ILE A 69 19.17 9.03 -2.90
C ILE A 69 20.36 9.26 -3.84
N GLU A 70 21.52 8.70 -3.52
CA GLU A 70 22.72 8.82 -4.38
C GLU A 70 22.46 8.22 -5.76
N ALA A 71 21.90 7.00 -5.81
CA ALA A 71 21.56 6.33 -7.07
C ALA A 71 20.59 7.15 -7.95
N LEU A 72 19.61 7.80 -7.32
CA LEU A 72 18.65 8.68 -8.01
C LEU A 72 19.30 10.00 -8.43
N ALA A 73 20.26 10.52 -7.66
CA ALA A 73 20.97 11.75 -8.01
C ALA A 73 21.91 11.55 -9.21
N GLU A 74 22.57 10.39 -9.31
CA GLU A 74 23.41 10.00 -10.44
C GLU A 74 22.61 9.81 -11.74
N GLU A 75 21.49 9.10 -11.66
CA GLU A 75 20.58 8.86 -12.79
C GLU A 75 19.13 8.96 -12.31
N PRO A 76 18.42 10.05 -12.64
CA PRO A 76 17.04 10.27 -12.20
C PRO A 76 16.07 9.15 -12.55
N ARG A 77 16.30 8.46 -13.67
CA ARG A 77 15.42 7.41 -14.19
C ARG A 77 15.80 6.03 -13.69
N THR A 78 16.14 5.96 -12.40
CA THR A 78 16.51 4.75 -11.68
C THR A 78 15.33 4.19 -10.89
N VAL A 79 14.99 2.92 -11.10
CA VAL A 79 14.11 2.18 -10.18
C VAL A 79 14.95 1.59 -9.05
N VAL A 80 14.64 1.95 -7.81
CA VAL A 80 15.37 1.48 -6.63
C VAL A 80 14.60 0.35 -5.95
N LEU A 81 15.23 -0.82 -5.86
CA LEU A 81 14.71 -2.01 -5.21
C LEU A 81 15.55 -2.34 -3.96
N ILE A 82 14.97 -3.06 -3.01
CA ILE A 82 15.62 -3.61 -1.82
C ILE A 82 15.63 -5.13 -1.96
N SER A 83 16.78 -5.75 -1.71
CA SER A 83 16.88 -7.19 -1.51
C SER A 83 16.35 -7.59 -0.14
N THR A 84 15.39 -8.52 -0.12
CA THR A 84 14.88 -9.12 1.11
C THR A 84 14.98 -10.64 1.04
N PRO A 85 14.94 -11.36 2.18
CA PRO A 85 14.94 -12.82 2.20
C PRO A 85 13.77 -13.50 1.47
N VAL A 86 12.75 -12.74 1.04
CA VAL A 86 11.56 -13.26 0.35
C VAL A 86 11.31 -12.55 -0.99
N GLY A 87 12.36 -11.96 -1.57
CA GLY A 87 12.35 -11.35 -2.90
C GLY A 87 12.63 -9.85 -2.91
N LEU A 88 12.60 -9.27 -4.11
CA LEU A 88 12.83 -7.84 -4.34
C LEU A 88 11.57 -7.03 -4.08
N ILE A 89 11.73 -5.89 -3.41
CA ILE A 89 10.65 -4.91 -3.25
C ILE A 89 11.10 -3.51 -3.68
N PRO A 90 10.19 -2.68 -4.23
CA PRO A 90 10.44 -1.25 -4.39
C PRO A 90 10.82 -0.59 -3.06
N PHE A 91 11.84 0.28 -3.07
CA PHE A 91 12.29 1.01 -1.86
C PHE A 91 11.16 1.82 -1.19
N THR A 92 10.20 2.27 -1.99
CA THR A 92 8.98 2.98 -1.58
C THR A 92 8.03 2.15 -0.70
N LEU A 93 8.22 0.83 -0.64
CA LEU A 93 7.45 -0.11 0.19
C LEU A 93 8.25 -0.64 1.40
N GLU A 94 9.38 -0.01 1.73
CA GLU A 94 10.34 -0.48 2.77
C GLU A 94 9.74 -0.75 4.15
N ASP A 95 8.66 -0.07 4.54
CA ASP A 95 8.04 -0.22 5.86
C ASP A 95 6.77 -1.08 5.84
N VAL A 96 6.49 -1.79 4.73
CA VAL A 96 5.30 -2.64 4.57
C VAL A 96 5.58 -4.04 5.09
N SER A 97 4.71 -4.49 6.00
CA SER A 97 4.72 -5.85 6.53
C SER A 97 4.12 -6.83 5.50
N PRO A 98 4.65 -8.06 5.40
CA PRO A 98 5.68 -8.66 6.26
C PRO A 98 7.13 -8.38 5.86
N TRP A 99 7.43 -7.79 4.69
CA TRP A 99 8.81 -7.61 4.21
C TRP A 99 9.74 -6.93 5.23
N CYS A 100 9.25 -5.88 5.89
CA CYS A 100 10.03 -5.14 6.90
C CYS A 100 10.07 -5.80 8.29
N HIS A 101 9.35 -6.91 8.50
CA HIS A 101 9.19 -7.58 9.79
C HIS A 101 9.56 -9.07 9.72
N ILE A 102 10.43 -9.47 8.79
CA ILE A 102 10.97 -10.82 8.75
C ILE A 102 11.97 -10.99 9.90
N ASP A 103 11.78 -12.01 10.71
CA ASP A 103 12.73 -12.42 11.75
C ASP A 103 13.68 -13.47 11.17
N CYS A 104 14.92 -13.07 10.90
CA CYS A 104 15.91 -13.96 10.34
C CYS A 104 17.33 -13.60 10.80
N PRO A 105 18.28 -14.56 10.75
CA PRO A 105 19.69 -14.25 10.96
C PRO A 105 20.21 -13.16 10.03
N GLU A 106 21.15 -12.34 10.51
CA GLU A 106 21.78 -11.25 9.73
C GLU A 106 22.36 -11.72 8.40
N SER A 107 22.86 -12.95 8.34
CA SER A 107 23.42 -13.54 7.12
C SER A 107 22.42 -13.65 5.97
N LEU A 108 21.11 -13.74 6.25
CA LEU A 108 20.08 -13.82 5.21
C LEU A 108 19.77 -12.44 4.60
N TRP A 109 19.95 -11.34 5.34
CA TRP A 109 19.92 -9.99 4.77
C TRP A 109 21.12 -9.68 3.87
N ASN A 110 22.21 -10.43 4.07
CA ASN A 110 23.46 -10.34 3.33
C ASN A 110 23.62 -11.46 2.28
N MET A 111 22.52 -12.12 1.92
CA MET A 111 22.50 -13.17 0.92
C MET A 111 22.94 -12.62 -0.44
N ILE A 112 23.82 -13.36 -1.10
CA ILE A 112 24.11 -13.15 -2.52
C ILE A 112 22.90 -13.70 -3.28
N LEU A 113 22.22 -12.81 -4.00
CA LEU A 113 21.12 -13.19 -4.87
C LEU A 113 21.66 -13.92 -6.10
N ASP A 114 20.96 -14.98 -6.50
CA ASP A 114 21.25 -15.68 -7.74
C ASP A 114 20.79 -14.85 -8.95
N GLU A 115 21.55 -14.86 -10.05
CA GLU A 115 21.24 -14.07 -11.25
C GLU A 115 19.92 -14.52 -11.88
N ASP A 116 19.63 -15.83 -11.92
CA ASP A 116 18.38 -16.34 -12.49
C ASP A 116 17.17 -15.93 -11.62
N GLU A 117 17.33 -15.89 -10.28
CA GLU A 117 16.28 -15.41 -9.37
C GLU A 117 16.00 -13.91 -9.54
N ILE A 118 17.06 -13.11 -9.70
CA ILE A 118 16.91 -11.67 -9.97
C ILE A 118 16.11 -11.45 -11.25
N ASP A 119 16.47 -12.14 -12.33
CA ASP A 119 15.80 -11.97 -13.63
C ASP A 119 14.30 -12.28 -13.54
N VAL A 120 13.92 -13.35 -12.84
CA VAL A 120 12.50 -13.69 -12.61
C VAL A 120 11.78 -12.59 -11.85
N TRP A 121 12.35 -12.08 -10.75
CA TRP A 121 11.72 -11.00 -9.98
C TRP A 121 11.64 -9.68 -10.74
N LEU A 122 12.65 -9.36 -11.56
CA LEU A 122 12.61 -8.17 -12.41
C LEU A 122 11.54 -8.30 -13.49
N ASP A 123 11.39 -9.48 -14.11
CA ASP A 123 10.33 -9.75 -15.08
C ASP A 123 8.94 -9.62 -14.46
N ASP A 124 8.71 -10.16 -13.26
CA ASP A 124 7.45 -10.04 -12.51
C ASP A 124 7.08 -8.59 -12.20
N LEU A 125 8.08 -7.73 -12.02
CA LEU A 125 7.91 -6.28 -11.81
C LEU A 125 7.87 -5.48 -13.13
N GLY A 126 8.00 -6.13 -14.29
CA GLY A 126 8.06 -5.47 -15.60
C GLY A 126 9.33 -4.63 -15.81
N LEU A 127 10.43 -5.04 -15.19
CA LEU A 127 11.76 -4.40 -15.23
C LEU A 127 12.80 -5.22 -16.01
N GLY A 128 12.40 -6.35 -16.60
CA GLY A 128 13.27 -7.19 -17.43
C GLY A 128 14.01 -6.44 -18.53
N GLY A 129 15.30 -6.76 -18.69
CA GLY A 129 16.17 -6.19 -19.73
C GLY A 129 16.62 -4.74 -19.49
N ILE A 130 16.26 -4.12 -18.37
CA ILE A 130 16.78 -2.81 -17.96
C ILE A 130 18.17 -3.00 -17.34
N PRO A 131 19.17 -2.14 -17.64
CA PRO A 131 20.48 -2.20 -17.00
C PRO A 131 20.40 -2.26 -15.48
N LEU A 132 21.13 -3.20 -14.88
CA LEU A 132 21.09 -3.50 -13.46
C LEU A 132 22.44 -3.18 -12.79
N ASP A 133 22.37 -2.43 -11.70
CA ASP A 133 23.46 -2.23 -10.74
C ASP A 133 23.07 -2.80 -9.36
N ILE A 134 24.04 -3.39 -8.65
CA ILE A 134 23.85 -3.85 -7.27
C ILE A 134 24.69 -2.98 -6.34
N HIS A 135 24.05 -2.27 -5.42
CA HIS A 135 24.70 -1.37 -4.48
C HIS A 135 24.61 -1.95 -3.06
N ILE A 136 25.75 -2.01 -2.37
CA ILE A 136 25.80 -2.33 -0.94
C ILE A 136 25.45 -1.05 -0.18
N CYS A 137 24.43 -1.10 0.67
CA CYS A 137 23.97 0.04 1.46
C CYS A 137 25.11 0.65 2.28
N GLN A 138 25.19 1.97 2.27
CA GLN A 138 26.18 2.73 3.04
C GLN A 138 25.46 3.68 4.00
N PRO A 139 25.92 3.81 5.26
CA PRO A 139 25.35 4.75 6.20
C PRO A 139 25.57 6.19 5.72
N ASP A 140 24.54 7.02 5.88
CA ASP A 140 24.54 8.44 5.53
C ASP A 140 24.18 9.30 6.76
N PRO A 141 25.04 9.32 7.79
CA PRO A 141 24.72 9.96 9.07
C PRO A 141 24.64 11.49 8.98
N GLU A 142 25.37 12.08 8.04
CA GLU A 142 25.43 13.53 7.81
C GLU A 142 24.35 13.99 6.82
N GLY A 143 23.71 13.05 6.11
CA GLY A 143 22.64 13.34 5.17
C GLY A 143 23.12 14.06 3.92
N GLU A 144 24.31 13.73 3.44
CA GLU A 144 24.98 14.42 2.33
C GLU A 144 24.66 13.79 0.97
N ALA A 145 24.18 12.54 0.94
CA ALA A 145 23.89 11.84 -0.31
C ALA A 145 22.89 12.61 -1.19
N GLY A 146 23.17 12.65 -2.49
CA GLY A 146 22.46 13.42 -3.51
C GLY A 146 22.66 14.93 -3.46
N ALA A 147 23.52 15.45 -2.57
CA ALA A 147 23.92 16.85 -2.48
C ALA A 147 22.73 17.84 -2.58
N GLU A 148 22.77 18.78 -3.52
CA GLU A 148 21.71 19.77 -3.72
C GLU A 148 20.34 19.16 -4.11
N ASN A 149 20.31 17.95 -4.66
CA ASN A 149 19.09 17.29 -5.14
C ASN A 149 18.39 16.48 -4.05
N ARG A 150 19.04 16.23 -2.91
CA ARG A 150 18.54 15.37 -1.83
C ARG A 150 17.09 15.68 -1.43
N ALA A 151 16.77 16.97 -1.24
CA ALA A 151 15.45 17.37 -0.78
C ALA A 151 14.35 17.09 -1.83
N ALA A 152 14.65 17.32 -3.12
CA ALA A 152 13.75 17.04 -4.22
C ALA A 152 13.54 15.53 -4.40
N ILE A 153 14.63 14.75 -4.36
CA ILE A 153 14.60 13.28 -4.44
C ILE A 153 13.80 12.71 -3.27
N ARG A 154 14.05 13.17 -2.03
CA ARG A 154 13.31 12.70 -0.84
C ARG A 154 11.82 12.99 -0.95
N THR A 155 11.45 14.19 -1.40
CA THR A 155 10.04 14.56 -1.60
C THR A 155 9.37 13.68 -2.66
N TRP A 156 10.10 13.34 -3.73
CA TRP A 156 9.62 12.44 -4.77
C TRP A 156 9.46 10.99 -4.26
N ILE A 157 10.45 10.44 -3.54
CA ILE A 157 10.37 9.12 -2.91
C ILE A 157 9.15 9.02 -1.99
N ASP A 158 8.92 10.05 -1.16
CA ASP A 158 7.79 10.09 -0.24
C ASP A 158 6.45 10.01 -0.99
N ARG A 159 6.34 10.75 -2.10
CA ARG A 159 5.15 10.72 -2.95
C ARG A 159 4.96 9.35 -3.59
N CYS A 160 6.02 8.76 -4.13
CA CYS A 160 6.00 7.42 -4.70
C CYS A 160 5.61 6.35 -3.66
N ALA A 161 6.08 6.46 -2.42
CA ALA A 161 5.67 5.57 -1.32
C ALA A 161 4.16 5.59 -1.06
N ILE A 162 3.51 6.74 -1.22
CA ILE A 162 2.05 6.84 -1.10
C ILE A 162 1.34 6.30 -2.35
N VAL A 163 1.84 6.61 -3.54
CA VAL A 163 1.29 6.08 -4.80
C VAL A 163 1.32 4.55 -4.80
N ASP A 164 2.46 3.97 -4.45
CA ASP A 164 2.66 2.51 -4.46
C ASP A 164 1.78 1.83 -3.42
N LYS A 165 1.62 2.42 -2.22
CA LYS A 165 0.71 1.88 -1.20
C LYS A 165 -0.75 1.97 -1.60
N LEU A 166 -1.18 3.06 -2.25
CA LEU A 166 -2.54 3.17 -2.78
C LEU A 166 -2.79 2.15 -3.88
N SER A 167 -1.81 1.93 -4.75
CA SER A 167 -1.90 0.88 -5.76
C SER A 167 -1.98 -0.51 -5.14
N LEU A 168 -1.00 -0.87 -4.31
CA LEU A 168 -0.89 -2.20 -3.72
C LEU A 168 -2.09 -2.55 -2.82
N LEU A 169 -2.45 -1.65 -1.89
CA LEU A 169 -3.38 -1.95 -0.79
C LEU A 169 -4.80 -1.46 -1.03
N CYS A 170 -5.01 -0.55 -1.99
CA CYS A 170 -6.33 -0.01 -2.31
C CYS A 170 -6.69 -0.22 -3.79
N ALA A 171 -5.86 -0.91 -4.57
CA ALA A 171 -6.09 -1.19 -5.98
C ALA A 171 -6.39 0.07 -6.81
N ILE A 172 -5.81 1.20 -6.44
CA ILE A 172 -5.93 2.47 -7.16
C ILE A 172 -4.93 2.48 -8.30
N ALA A 173 -5.34 2.85 -9.51
CA ALA A 173 -4.41 2.96 -10.63
C ALA A 173 -3.29 3.97 -10.28
N PRO A 174 -2.01 3.68 -10.57
CA PRO A 174 -0.90 4.59 -10.28
C PRO A 174 -1.08 6.00 -10.87
N GLU A 175 -1.75 6.13 -12.01
CA GLU A 175 -2.07 7.42 -12.65
C GLU A 175 -3.06 8.25 -11.82
N ASP A 176 -4.10 7.61 -11.28
CA ASP A 176 -5.07 8.25 -10.40
C ASP A 176 -4.43 8.61 -9.05
N ALA A 177 -3.62 7.71 -8.49
CA ALA A 177 -2.88 7.96 -7.26
C ALA A 177 -1.86 9.10 -7.44
N CYS A 178 -1.17 9.17 -8.58
CA CYS A 178 -0.31 10.30 -8.94
C CYS A 178 -1.09 11.62 -9.00
N SER A 179 -2.29 11.59 -9.58
CA SER A 179 -3.17 12.77 -9.68
C SER A 179 -3.64 13.23 -8.30
N LEU A 180 -4.07 12.32 -7.43
CA LEU A 180 -4.47 12.60 -6.05
C LEU A 180 -3.33 13.20 -5.21
N THR A 181 -2.10 12.75 -5.44
CA THR A 181 -0.91 13.11 -4.65
C THR A 181 -0.13 14.29 -5.24
N LYS A 182 -0.66 15.00 -6.24
CA LYS A 182 0.07 16.08 -6.93
C LYS A 182 0.58 17.17 -5.98
N GLU A 183 -0.23 17.53 -4.99
CA GLU A 183 0.10 18.54 -3.96
C GLU A 183 0.28 17.86 -2.60
N MET A 184 1.00 16.74 -2.58
CA MET A 184 1.20 15.98 -1.35
C MET A 184 2.18 16.69 -0.41
N THR A 185 1.80 16.77 0.87
CA THR A 185 2.72 17.11 1.96
C THR A 185 2.63 16.03 3.04
N ALA A 186 3.71 15.83 3.80
CA ALA A 186 3.73 14.84 4.86
C ALA A 186 4.34 15.41 6.16
N ARG A 187 3.67 15.13 7.27
CA ARG A 187 4.27 15.27 8.59
C ARG A 187 5.05 14.02 8.93
N ARG A 188 6.23 14.20 9.51
CA ARG A 188 7.13 13.12 9.94
C ARG A 188 7.19 13.01 11.47
N SER A 189 7.46 11.80 11.95
CA SER A 189 7.75 11.51 13.35
C SER A 189 9.18 11.94 13.72
N ARG A 190 9.57 11.74 14.98
CA ARG A 190 10.97 11.92 15.44
C ARG A 190 11.95 10.90 14.83
N THR A 191 11.44 9.78 14.32
CA THR A 191 12.23 8.68 13.74
C THR A 191 12.08 8.66 12.22
N ASP A 192 11.95 9.84 11.62
CA ASP A 192 11.80 10.06 10.18
C ASP A 192 10.75 9.17 9.48
N ARG A 193 9.61 8.92 10.13
CA ARG A 193 8.50 8.16 9.55
C ARG A 193 7.34 9.08 9.17
N MET A 194 6.79 8.93 7.96
CA MET A 194 5.56 9.62 7.57
C MET A 194 4.38 9.18 8.45
N ILE A 195 3.66 10.15 9.04
CA ILE A 195 2.55 9.90 9.97
C ILE A 195 1.24 10.55 9.55
N ASN A 196 1.26 11.74 8.95
CA ASN A 196 0.08 12.39 8.39
C ASN A 196 0.44 12.79 6.97
N VAL A 197 -0.40 12.41 6.01
CA VAL A 197 -0.22 12.74 4.60
C VAL A 197 -1.42 13.54 4.15
N ASN A 198 -1.14 14.75 3.68
CA ASN A 198 -2.13 15.67 3.20
C ASN A 198 -2.10 15.70 1.68
N PHE A 199 -3.28 15.83 1.06
CA PHE A 199 -3.42 16.10 -0.37
C PHE A 199 -3.96 17.52 -0.53
N GLY A 200 -3.08 18.46 -0.88
CA GLY A 200 -3.32 19.88 -0.63
C GLY A 200 -3.35 20.16 0.88
N ASP A 201 -4.34 20.90 1.35
CA ASP A 201 -4.47 21.30 2.76
C ASP A 201 -5.21 20.29 3.65
N GLU A 202 -5.68 19.17 3.08
CA GLU A 202 -6.51 18.19 3.81
C GLU A 202 -5.74 16.93 4.19
N HIS A 203 -5.77 16.57 5.48
CA HIS A 203 -5.25 15.28 5.96
C HIS A 203 -6.12 14.14 5.43
N CYS A 204 -5.56 13.34 4.52
CA CYS A 204 -6.29 12.29 3.81
C CYS A 204 -5.95 10.90 4.32
N ILE A 205 -4.66 10.61 4.53
CA ILE A 205 -4.21 9.27 4.89
C ILE A 205 -3.02 9.31 5.87
N SER A 206 -2.74 8.16 6.47
CA SER A 206 -1.62 7.94 7.38
C SER A 206 -1.07 6.53 7.20
N PRO A 207 0.23 6.35 6.92
CA PRO A 207 0.88 5.06 7.07
C PRO A 207 0.77 4.56 8.53
N ARG A 208 0.38 3.30 8.70
CA ARG A 208 0.18 2.66 10.00
C ARG A 208 1.51 2.22 10.58
N LEU A 209 1.73 2.58 11.84
CA LEU A 209 2.97 2.21 12.53
C LEU A 209 3.24 0.69 12.56
N PRO A 210 2.27 -0.19 12.87
CA PRO A 210 2.56 -1.61 13.05
C PRO A 210 2.87 -2.38 11.77
N ASP A 211 2.52 -1.87 10.59
CA ASP A 211 2.55 -2.68 9.36
C ASP A 211 2.75 -1.92 8.05
N GLY A 212 2.90 -0.60 8.09
CA GLY A 212 3.12 0.21 6.89
C GLY A 212 1.88 0.40 6.00
N ALA A 213 0.77 -0.27 6.30
CA ALA A 213 -0.47 -0.15 5.54
C ALA A 213 -1.14 1.22 5.75
N LEU A 214 -2.23 1.52 5.05
CA LEU A 214 -2.86 2.84 5.10
C LEU A 214 -4.02 2.90 6.09
N SER A 215 -4.10 4.00 6.84
CA SER A 215 -5.32 4.46 7.51
C SER A 215 -5.85 5.68 6.77
N LEU A 216 -7.14 5.69 6.50
CA LEU A 216 -7.82 6.80 5.83
C LEU A 216 -8.47 7.71 6.86
N THR A 217 -8.54 9.00 6.58
CA THR A 217 -9.54 9.91 7.16
C THR A 217 -10.83 9.82 6.36
N LEU A 218 -11.93 10.39 6.87
CA LEU A 218 -13.17 10.47 6.09
C LEU A 218 -12.99 11.26 4.79
N ILE A 219 -12.15 12.31 4.80
CA ILE A 219 -11.83 13.09 3.60
C ILE A 219 -11.07 12.22 2.59
N GLY A 220 -10.05 11.48 3.04
CA GLY A 220 -9.32 10.54 2.19
C GLY A 220 -10.24 9.47 1.60
N ALA A 221 -11.15 8.92 2.40
CA ALA A 221 -12.15 7.96 1.94
C ALA A 221 -13.08 8.55 0.87
N ARG A 222 -13.54 9.80 1.02
CA ARG A 222 -14.34 10.50 0.00
C ARG A 222 -13.56 10.71 -1.30
N ARG A 223 -12.28 11.07 -1.22
CA ARG A 223 -11.44 11.24 -2.42
C ARG A 223 -11.23 9.93 -3.17
N LEU A 224 -10.99 8.83 -2.46
CA LEU A 224 -10.86 7.50 -3.07
C LEU A 224 -12.20 7.01 -3.65
N HIS A 225 -13.30 7.22 -2.93
CA HIS A 225 -14.66 6.91 -3.41
C HIS A 225 -15.00 7.59 -4.73
N ALA A 226 -14.57 8.85 -4.91
CA ALA A 226 -14.83 9.60 -6.13
C ALA A 226 -14.18 8.98 -7.39
N LEU A 227 -13.15 8.14 -7.24
CA LEU A 227 -12.55 7.41 -8.36
C LEU A 227 -13.42 6.23 -8.82
N ASN A 228 -14.16 5.60 -7.91
CA ASN A 228 -15.03 4.46 -8.19
C ASN A 228 -16.35 4.54 -7.38
N PRO A 229 -17.28 5.45 -7.73
CA PRO A 229 -18.43 5.77 -6.89
C PRO A 229 -19.59 4.76 -6.96
N THR A 230 -19.48 3.73 -7.79
CA THR A 230 -20.57 2.76 -8.02
C THR A 230 -20.74 1.79 -6.85
N ALA A 231 -21.96 1.32 -6.61
CA ALA A 231 -22.18 0.22 -5.67
C ALA A 231 -21.70 -1.12 -6.28
N PRO A 232 -21.15 -2.04 -5.46
CA PRO A 232 -20.87 -3.39 -5.92
C PRO A 232 -22.17 -4.17 -6.17
N ALA A 233 -22.09 -5.22 -6.97
CA ALA A 233 -23.22 -6.13 -7.20
C ALA A 233 -23.67 -6.80 -5.90
N ARG A 234 -24.96 -7.12 -5.82
CA ARG A 234 -25.51 -7.88 -4.69
C ARG A 234 -25.10 -9.35 -4.78
N PHE A 235 -25.06 -10.04 -3.65
CA PHE A 235 -24.67 -11.46 -3.63
C PHE A 235 -25.62 -12.38 -4.40
N ASP A 236 -26.90 -12.01 -4.55
CA ASP A 236 -27.89 -12.74 -5.36
C ASP A 236 -27.67 -12.59 -6.88
N GLU A 237 -26.89 -11.61 -7.30
CA GLU A 237 -26.44 -11.42 -8.69
C GLU A 237 -25.09 -12.12 -8.96
N GLY A 238 -24.44 -12.64 -7.92
CA GLY A 238 -23.13 -13.29 -7.97
C GLY A 238 -21.96 -12.34 -7.71
N ILE A 239 -20.86 -12.91 -7.20
CA ILE A 239 -19.61 -12.17 -6.98
C ILE A 239 -18.78 -12.25 -8.25
N THR A 240 -18.59 -11.13 -8.94
CA THR A 240 -17.80 -11.06 -10.17
C THR A 240 -16.49 -10.34 -9.91
N ALA A 241 -15.38 -10.97 -10.30
CA ALA A 241 -14.07 -10.34 -10.26
C ALA A 241 -13.92 -9.31 -11.39
N SER A 242 -13.19 -8.24 -11.11
CA SER A 242 -12.78 -7.28 -12.13
C SER A 242 -11.66 -7.86 -12.99
N ASP A 243 -11.71 -7.60 -14.30
CA ASP A 243 -10.61 -7.93 -15.23
C ASP A 243 -9.43 -6.94 -15.13
N SER A 244 -9.60 -5.81 -14.44
CA SER A 244 -8.55 -4.84 -14.16
C SER A 244 -7.78 -5.22 -12.89
N ASP A 245 -6.45 -5.00 -12.91
CA ASP A 245 -5.58 -5.07 -11.73
C ASP A 245 -5.86 -3.96 -10.70
N HIS A 246 -6.49 -2.86 -11.15
CA HIS A 246 -6.76 -1.65 -10.38
C HIS A 246 -8.27 -1.29 -10.38
N PRO A 247 -9.16 -2.15 -9.86
CA PRO A 247 -10.61 -1.90 -9.79
C PRO A 247 -11.03 -0.74 -8.86
N GLY A 248 -10.08 -0.11 -8.19
CA GLY A 248 -10.31 0.89 -7.16
C GLY A 248 -10.48 0.29 -5.77
N ILE A 249 -10.65 1.16 -4.76
CA ILE A 249 -10.79 0.72 -3.37
C ILE A 249 -12.02 -0.19 -3.22
N PRO A 250 -11.90 -1.36 -2.56
CA PRO A 250 -13.00 -2.30 -2.46
C PRO A 250 -14.14 -1.74 -1.60
N ARG A 251 -15.36 -2.02 -2.03
CA ARG A 251 -16.60 -1.52 -1.42
C ARG A 251 -17.46 -2.67 -0.88
N VAL A 252 -18.24 -2.33 0.13
CA VAL A 252 -19.23 -3.20 0.77
C VAL A 252 -20.59 -2.51 0.69
N LEU A 253 -21.56 -3.18 0.07
CA LEU A 253 -22.93 -2.69 -0.05
C LEU A 253 -23.72 -2.99 1.23
N LEU A 254 -24.22 -1.94 1.86
CA LEU A 254 -24.93 -1.99 3.13
C LEU A 254 -26.46 -2.00 2.95
N MET A 255 -27.14 -2.73 3.82
CA MET A 255 -28.60 -2.66 3.97
C MET A 255 -29.05 -1.32 4.55
N ASP A 256 -30.13 -0.75 4.00
CA ASP A 256 -30.66 0.57 4.33
C ASP A 256 -30.90 0.78 5.84
N ASP A 257 -31.48 -0.21 6.52
CA ASP A 257 -31.77 -0.15 7.96
C ASP A 257 -30.51 0.01 8.84
N ALA A 258 -29.33 -0.37 8.33
CA ALA A 258 -28.07 -0.24 9.03
C ALA A 258 -27.37 1.11 8.80
N ILE A 259 -27.75 1.86 7.75
CA ILE A 259 -27.10 3.13 7.36
C ILE A 259 -27.03 4.12 8.53
N PRO A 260 -28.09 4.40 9.30
CA PRO A 260 -28.04 5.39 10.37
C PRO A 260 -27.05 5.04 11.50
N PHE A 261 -26.73 3.76 11.68
CA PHE A 261 -25.82 3.29 12.70
C PHE A 261 -24.37 3.28 12.20
N VAL A 262 -24.16 2.74 10.99
CA VAL A 262 -22.84 2.65 10.36
C VAL A 262 -22.34 4.04 9.97
N GLY A 263 -23.21 4.91 9.47
CA GLY A 263 -22.92 6.31 9.18
C GLY A 263 -22.51 7.13 10.41
N LYS A 264 -22.83 6.66 11.63
CA LYS A 264 -22.38 7.23 12.92
C LYS A 264 -21.10 6.58 13.46
N GLY A 265 -20.50 5.66 12.71
CA GLY A 265 -19.24 5.00 13.06
C GLY A 265 -19.41 3.64 13.77
N ARG A 266 -20.60 3.03 13.76
CA ARG A 266 -20.75 1.64 14.22
C ARG A 266 -20.19 0.66 13.18
N ASN A 267 -19.63 -0.45 13.66
CA ASN A 267 -19.12 -1.51 12.78
C ASN A 267 -20.23 -2.14 11.93
N VAL A 268 -19.87 -2.58 10.73
CA VAL A 268 -20.77 -3.36 9.87
C VAL A 268 -20.80 -4.80 10.37
N ILE A 269 -22.00 -5.32 10.60
CA ILE A 269 -22.23 -6.72 10.95
C ILE A 269 -22.57 -7.50 9.68
N GLN A 270 -22.07 -8.73 9.58
CA GLN A 270 -22.23 -9.61 8.41
C GLN A 270 -23.68 -9.66 7.89
N GLY A 271 -24.66 -9.83 8.79
CA GLY A 271 -26.08 -9.92 8.41
C GLY A 271 -26.71 -8.65 7.80
N PHE A 272 -25.98 -7.53 7.71
CA PHE A 272 -26.42 -6.30 7.05
C PHE A 272 -25.69 -6.03 5.73
N VAL A 273 -24.81 -6.92 5.29
CA VAL A 273 -24.12 -6.80 4.00
C VAL A 273 -24.96 -7.43 2.90
N LEU A 274 -25.18 -6.69 1.82
CA LEU A 274 -25.97 -7.14 0.66
C LEU A 274 -25.09 -7.52 -0.55
N GLY A 275 -23.86 -7.04 -0.58
CA GLY A 275 -22.90 -7.25 -1.66
C GLY A 275 -21.52 -6.72 -1.28
N ALA A 276 -20.47 -7.14 -2.00
CA ALA A 276 -19.11 -6.66 -1.82
C ALA A 276 -18.29 -6.85 -3.11
N ASP A 277 -17.31 -5.97 -3.34
CA ASP A 277 -16.35 -6.16 -4.43
C ASP A 277 -15.49 -7.42 -4.18
N ALA A 278 -15.25 -8.21 -5.23
CA ALA A 278 -14.56 -9.50 -5.13
C ALA A 278 -13.10 -9.39 -4.61
N HIS A 279 -12.44 -8.26 -4.88
CA HIS A 279 -11.04 -8.01 -4.47
C HIS A 279 -10.92 -7.46 -3.04
N LEU A 280 -11.97 -7.56 -2.22
CA LEU A 280 -11.94 -7.21 -0.80
C LEU A 280 -11.00 -8.14 -0.03
N ILE A 281 -9.98 -7.56 0.62
CA ILE A 281 -8.95 -8.30 1.35
C ILE A 281 -9.01 -7.95 2.85
N VAL A 282 -9.05 -8.97 3.69
CA VAL A 282 -9.08 -8.84 5.16
C VAL A 282 -7.88 -8.04 5.66
N GLY A 283 -8.10 -7.04 6.52
CA GLY A 283 -7.04 -6.19 7.06
C GLY A 283 -6.71 -4.96 6.19
N GLN A 284 -7.20 -4.90 4.96
CA GLN A 284 -7.02 -3.74 4.07
C GLN A 284 -8.18 -2.72 4.19
N PRO A 285 -7.94 -1.45 3.78
CA PRO A 285 -8.98 -0.43 3.72
C PRO A 285 -10.12 -0.81 2.78
N CYS A 286 -11.35 -0.48 3.18
CA CYS A 286 -12.53 -0.61 2.33
C CYS A 286 -13.54 0.52 2.61
N LEU A 287 -14.44 0.70 1.67
CA LEU A 287 -15.56 1.63 1.78
C LEU A 287 -16.87 0.88 2.04
N VAL A 288 -17.79 1.55 2.72
CA VAL A 288 -19.15 1.06 2.91
C VAL A 288 -20.09 2.02 2.20
N VAL A 289 -20.92 1.50 1.30
CA VAL A 289 -21.80 2.29 0.44
C VAL A 289 -23.25 1.82 0.54
N ASP A 290 -24.18 2.71 0.18
CA ASP A 290 -25.58 2.35 -0.01
C ASP A 290 -25.87 1.80 -1.43
N ILE A 291 -27.13 1.47 -1.70
CA ILE A 291 -27.57 0.95 -3.01
C ILE A 291 -27.39 1.93 -4.18
N HIS A 292 -27.24 3.21 -3.89
CA HIS A 292 -26.99 4.25 -4.89
C HIS A 292 -25.49 4.53 -5.07
N GLY A 293 -24.64 3.84 -4.30
CA GLY A 293 -23.20 4.04 -4.29
C GLY A 293 -22.75 5.21 -3.40
N ASN A 294 -23.63 5.82 -2.61
CA ASN A 294 -23.20 6.91 -1.72
C ASN A 294 -22.35 6.35 -0.58
N LEU A 295 -21.28 7.07 -0.23
CA LEU A 295 -20.42 6.70 0.89
C LEU A 295 -21.16 6.81 2.23
N VAL A 296 -21.28 5.69 2.93
CA VAL A 296 -21.85 5.60 4.29
C VAL A 296 -20.74 5.67 5.34
N ALA A 297 -19.64 4.94 5.14
CA ALA A 297 -18.52 4.88 6.08
C ALA A 297 -17.26 4.35 5.39
N HIS A 298 -16.14 4.38 6.10
CA HIS A 298 -14.93 3.66 5.70
C HIS A 298 -14.36 2.87 6.87
N GLY A 299 -13.62 1.80 6.57
CA GLY A 299 -13.13 0.89 7.59
C GLY A 299 -12.04 -0.05 7.11
N ILE A 300 -11.76 -1.03 7.94
CA ILE A 300 -10.88 -2.16 7.64
C ILE A 300 -11.74 -3.40 7.48
N ALA A 301 -11.58 -4.09 6.35
CA ALA A 301 -12.30 -5.35 6.09
C ALA A 301 -11.89 -6.41 7.11
N ASN A 302 -12.87 -7.16 7.61
CA ASN A 302 -12.67 -8.23 8.59
C ASN A 302 -13.19 -9.58 8.07
N ALA A 303 -13.58 -9.62 6.80
CA ALA A 303 -14.14 -10.75 6.06
C ALA A 303 -13.85 -10.54 4.56
N THR A 304 -13.76 -11.62 3.78
CA THR A 304 -13.74 -11.55 2.31
C THR A 304 -15.16 -11.34 1.76
N ALA A 305 -15.28 -11.09 0.44
CA ALA A 305 -16.59 -11.04 -0.21
C ALA A 305 -17.36 -12.36 -0.05
N ASP A 306 -16.69 -13.50 -0.17
CA ASP A 306 -17.28 -14.83 0.06
C ASP A 306 -17.76 -14.99 1.50
N ASP A 307 -16.92 -14.64 2.49
CA ASP A 307 -17.31 -14.67 3.90
C ASP A 307 -18.58 -13.84 4.15
N MET A 308 -18.68 -12.65 3.54
CA MET A 308 -19.83 -11.76 3.66
C MET A 308 -21.10 -12.30 2.97
N ALA A 309 -20.95 -13.12 1.93
CA ALA A 309 -22.07 -13.77 1.26
C ALA A 309 -22.69 -14.92 2.08
N PHE A 310 -21.90 -15.58 2.93
CA PHE A 310 -22.36 -16.75 3.70
C PHE A 310 -22.66 -16.46 5.17
N PHE A 311 -21.87 -15.61 5.83
CA PHE A 311 -22.05 -15.37 7.26
C PHE A 311 -23.15 -14.34 7.55
N THR A 312 -23.85 -14.55 8.67
CA THR A 312 -24.92 -13.64 9.13
C THR A 312 -24.61 -12.96 10.45
N LYS A 313 -23.54 -13.39 11.14
CA LYS A 313 -23.10 -12.89 12.45
C LYS A 313 -21.61 -12.57 12.42
N GLY A 314 -21.18 -11.67 13.30
CA GLY A 314 -19.80 -11.21 13.38
C GLY A 314 -19.59 -9.89 12.64
N ILE A 315 -18.41 -9.30 12.82
CA ILE A 315 -18.05 -8.01 12.22
C ILE A 315 -17.51 -8.26 10.80
N ALA A 316 -18.17 -7.67 9.81
CA ALA A 316 -17.76 -7.67 8.41
C ALA A 316 -16.72 -6.56 8.15
N VAL A 317 -16.97 -5.36 8.68
CA VAL A 317 -16.07 -4.20 8.56
C VAL A 317 -15.89 -3.54 9.92
N LYS A 318 -14.64 -3.35 10.33
CA LYS A 318 -14.27 -2.52 11.48
C LYS A 318 -14.24 -1.06 11.02
N VAL A 319 -15.32 -0.34 11.29
CA VAL A 319 -15.50 1.05 10.84
C VAL A 319 -14.55 1.97 11.60
N ARG A 320 -13.93 2.89 10.86
CA ARG A 320 -13.02 3.91 11.41
C ARG A 320 -13.70 5.25 11.55
N ASP A 321 -14.45 5.66 10.52
CA ASP A 321 -15.31 6.82 10.59
C ASP A 321 -16.55 6.67 9.70
N GLY A 322 -17.62 7.35 10.08
CA GLY A 322 -18.90 7.35 9.37
C GLY A 322 -19.19 8.69 8.71
N ALA A 323 -19.81 8.67 7.53
CA ALA A 323 -20.03 9.86 6.70
C ALA A 323 -21.11 10.82 7.24
N MET A 324 -21.87 10.42 8.26
CA MET A 324 -22.99 11.17 8.87
C MET A 324 -22.67 11.66 10.28
N LYS A 325 -21.41 11.56 10.73
CA LYS A 325 -21.04 11.79 12.13
C LYS A 325 -21.16 13.25 12.57
N ASP A 326 -21.00 14.19 11.65
CA ASP A 326 -21.05 15.63 11.96
C ASP A 326 -22.47 16.22 11.86
N GLU A 327 -23.40 15.57 11.16
CA GLU A 327 -24.80 16.01 11.05
C GLU A 327 -25.59 15.94 12.38
N PHE A 328 -25.06 15.23 13.38
CA PHE A 328 -25.72 15.02 14.69
C PHE A 328 -24.96 15.67 15.86
N LYS A 329 -23.89 16.44 15.62
CA LYS A 329 -23.23 17.22 16.68
C LYS A 329 -23.93 18.55 16.99
N GLU A 330 -24.87 18.95 16.14
CA GLU A 330 -25.65 20.20 16.29
C GLU A 330 -27.06 20.00 16.86
N THR A 331 -27.39 18.79 17.35
CA THR A 331 -28.65 18.47 18.06
C THR A 331 -28.37 17.90 19.44
#